data_AF-A0A9E2D566-F1
#
_entry.id   AF-A0A9E2D566-F1
#
_cell.length_a   1.000
_cell.length_b   1.000
_cell.length_c   1.000
_cell.angle_alpha   90.00
_cell.angle_beta   90.00
_cell.angle_gamma   90.00
#
_symmetry.space_group_name_H-M   'P 1'
#
loop_
_entity.id
_entity.type
_entity.pdbx_description
1 polymer ?
#
loop_
_entity_poly.entity_id
_entity_poly.type
_entity_poly.pdbx_seq_one_letter_code
_entity_poly.pdbx_strand_id
1 'polypeptide(L)'
;MQVAALEEKLNLLAVQLDKNISVFDDLKKTVQGQIEELTALKNQKEKELTQIANNLAVSNQESSQISELLNKSISTNEKILAIFESGNEKLESLKESFDENENKIQESKKIISELISVVENYIKEFGKKQTQFEGYINEVEGKKGFFDERNKYLTDLIGREVGASLFETFQQRKKELKPSVQFWKFAVPVMTLITIIGIYAIFSDIFGLLPVNGDAAADGWRVFALRSLKSLPLFVMLYFTIHQYGKERHFKEEYAFKSAVALTIKAYSDLVASQDKKDEMIMNSVAGVYKSPILSRTKEKILPTKDLADLLKTVTDTASDVVKKVKS
;
A
#
# COMPACT_ATOMS: atom_id res chain seq x y z
N MET A 1 170.85 77.31 24.91
CA MET A 1 170.55 75.89 24.60
C MET A 1 169.30 75.34 25.29
N GLN A 2 168.76 75.94 26.37
CA GLN A 2 167.53 75.43 27.01
C GLN A 2 166.21 75.85 26.30
N VAL A 3 166.21 76.96 25.54
CA VAL A 3 165.03 77.46 24.82
C VAL A 3 164.66 76.56 23.63
N ALA A 4 165.65 76.10 22.85
CA ALA A 4 165.43 75.26 21.67
C ALA A 4 164.83 73.87 22.00
N ALA A 5 165.24 73.24 23.12
CA ALA A 5 164.69 71.96 23.56
C ALA A 5 163.27 72.08 24.13
N LEU A 6 162.90 73.26 24.64
CA LEU A 6 161.54 73.60 25.08
C LEU A 6 160.63 73.87 23.88
N GLU A 7 161.11 74.59 22.86
CA GLU A 7 160.40 74.79 21.59
C GLU A 7 160.14 73.48 20.84
N GLU A 8 161.12 72.57 20.82
CA GLU A 8 160.97 71.25 20.19
C GLU A 8 159.95 70.36 20.91
N LYS A 9 159.95 70.34 22.25
CA LYS A 9 158.91 69.68 23.05
C LYS A 9 157.54 70.31 22.88
N LEU A 10 157.47 71.64 22.80
CA LEU A 10 156.22 72.37 22.56
C LEU A 10 155.64 72.04 21.18
N ASN A 11 156.49 71.97 20.15
CA ASN A 11 156.09 71.55 18.80
C ASN A 11 155.64 70.09 18.74
N LEU A 12 156.36 69.16 19.40
CA LEU A 12 155.93 67.76 19.49
C LEU A 12 154.57 67.63 20.18
N LEU A 13 154.35 68.38 21.25
CA LEU A 13 153.09 68.39 21.99
C LEU A 13 151.96 69.01 21.16
N ALA A 14 152.23 70.07 20.39
CA ALA A 14 151.29 70.68 19.46
C ALA A 14 150.89 69.71 18.32
N VAL A 15 151.86 69.03 17.71
CA VAL A 15 151.62 68.00 16.68
C VAL A 15 150.80 66.83 17.24
N GLN A 16 151.08 66.42 18.47
CA GLN A 16 150.34 65.35 19.13
C GLN A 16 148.92 65.80 19.52
N LEU A 17 148.73 67.08 19.86
CA LEU A 17 147.42 67.69 20.07
C LEU A 17 146.60 67.72 18.77
N ASP A 18 147.19 68.17 17.66
CA ASP A 18 146.53 68.22 16.34
C ASP A 18 146.15 66.82 15.84
N LYS A 19 147.03 65.84 16.02
CA LYS A 19 146.73 64.44 15.70
C LYS A 19 145.55 63.93 16.54
N ASN A 20 145.52 64.25 17.82
CA ASN A 20 144.42 63.86 18.70
C ASN A 20 143.10 64.57 18.32
N ILE A 21 143.14 65.85 17.96
CA ILE A 21 141.98 66.61 17.47
C ILE A 21 141.44 65.98 16.18
N SER A 22 142.32 65.64 15.23
CA SER A 22 141.94 64.96 13.98
C SER A 22 141.29 63.59 14.24
N VAL A 23 141.86 62.79 15.13
CA VAL A 23 141.27 61.49 15.53
C VAL A 23 139.92 61.69 16.22
N PHE A 24 139.77 62.73 17.05
CA PHE A 24 138.52 63.03 17.73
C PHE A 24 137.43 63.47 16.74
N ASP A 25 137.78 64.25 15.71
CA ASP A 25 136.88 64.67 14.64
C ASP A 25 136.44 63.49 13.76
N ASP A 26 137.36 62.59 13.42
CA ASP A 26 137.02 61.35 12.69
C ASP A 26 136.11 60.45 13.53
N LEU A 27 136.42 60.25 14.81
CA LEU A 27 135.57 59.48 15.73
C LEU A 27 134.18 60.11 15.85
N LYS A 28 134.10 61.44 15.97
CA LYS A 28 132.84 62.19 16.02
C LYS A 28 132.03 62.00 14.73
N LYS A 29 132.67 62.08 13.55
CA LYS A 29 132.01 61.81 12.27
C LYS A 29 131.49 60.37 12.19
N THR A 30 132.28 59.38 12.62
CA THR A 30 131.85 57.98 12.65
C THR A 30 130.66 57.77 13.58
N VAL A 31 130.71 58.31 14.81
CA VAL A 31 129.60 58.23 15.77
C VAL A 31 128.35 58.91 15.21
N GLN A 32 128.50 60.06 14.54
CA GLN A 32 127.38 60.78 13.95
C GLN A 32 126.76 60.01 12.78
N GLY A 33 127.58 59.39 11.91
CA GLY A 33 127.09 58.49 10.86
C GLY A 33 126.35 57.27 11.42
N GLN A 34 126.88 56.66 12.49
CA GLN A 34 126.21 55.54 13.17
C GLN A 34 124.86 55.95 13.79
N ILE A 35 124.76 57.17 14.35
CA ILE A 35 123.50 57.72 14.88
C ILE A 35 122.47 57.90 13.75
N GLU A 36 122.89 58.39 12.58
CA GLU A 36 122.02 58.55 11.41
C GLU A 36 121.52 57.19 10.89
N GLU A 37 122.40 56.19 10.77
CA GLU A 37 122.02 54.82 10.39
C GLU A 37 121.07 54.17 11.39
N LEU A 38 121.35 54.30 12.70
CA LEU A 38 120.46 53.79 13.76
C LEU A 38 119.09 54.46 13.71
N THR A 39 119.04 55.76 13.43
CA THR A 39 117.79 56.51 13.32
C THR A 39 116.99 56.07 12.09
N ALA A 40 117.66 55.87 10.95
CA ALA A 40 117.03 55.35 9.75
C ALA A 40 116.47 53.93 9.96
N LEU A 41 117.25 53.04 10.60
CA LEU A 41 116.83 51.69 10.94
C LEU A 41 115.63 51.69 11.90
N LYS A 42 115.67 52.53 12.94
CA LYS A 42 114.55 52.69 13.89
C LYS A 42 113.26 53.09 13.16
N ASN A 43 113.33 54.11 12.31
CA ASN A 43 112.19 54.60 11.54
C ASN A 43 111.65 53.52 10.57
N GLN A 44 112.53 52.73 9.95
CA GLN A 44 112.12 51.59 9.12
C GLN A 44 111.39 50.53 9.95
N LYS A 45 111.94 50.15 11.11
CA LYS A 45 111.33 49.14 11.99
C LYS A 45 110.01 49.59 12.60
N GLU A 46 109.84 50.87 12.92
CA GLU A 46 108.55 51.41 13.35
C GLU A 46 107.48 51.31 12.23
N LYS A 47 107.87 51.58 10.97
CA LYS A 47 106.97 51.39 9.81
C LYS A 47 106.58 49.92 9.61
N GLU A 48 107.56 49.01 9.65
CA GLU A 48 107.32 47.56 9.53
C GLU A 48 106.39 47.07 10.67
N LEU A 49 106.62 47.48 11.91
CA LEU A 49 105.78 47.12 13.06
C LEU A 49 104.35 47.64 12.91
N THR A 50 104.19 48.88 12.43
CA THR A 50 102.86 49.45 12.18
C THR A 50 102.11 48.66 11.11
N GLN A 51 102.81 48.27 10.04
CA GLN A 51 102.24 47.47 8.96
C GLN A 51 101.86 46.06 9.44
N ILE A 52 102.71 45.41 10.25
CA ILE A 52 102.42 44.11 10.87
C ILE A 52 101.20 44.20 11.79
N ALA A 53 101.12 45.25 12.62
CA ALA A 53 99.98 45.47 13.51
C ALA A 53 98.67 45.66 12.74
N ASN A 54 98.70 46.43 11.64
CA ASN A 54 97.54 46.60 10.77
C ASN A 54 97.13 45.29 10.08
N ASN A 55 98.10 44.54 9.54
CA ASN A 55 97.83 43.26 8.90
C ASN A 55 97.26 42.24 9.90
N LEU A 56 97.75 42.21 11.14
CA LEU A 56 97.23 41.35 12.20
C LEU A 56 95.79 41.72 12.57
N ALA A 57 95.49 43.02 12.69
CA ALA A 57 94.13 43.49 12.96
C ALA A 57 93.15 43.09 11.84
N VAL A 58 93.55 43.27 10.58
CA VAL A 58 92.77 42.85 9.41
C VAL A 58 92.57 41.34 9.40
N SER A 59 93.64 40.56 9.62
CA SER A 59 93.56 39.10 9.62
C SER A 59 92.65 38.55 10.71
N ASN A 60 92.66 39.15 11.91
CA ASN A 60 91.73 38.80 12.98
C ASN A 60 90.28 39.12 12.62
N GLN A 61 90.04 40.27 11.98
CA GLN A 61 88.72 40.65 11.51
C GLN A 61 88.20 39.70 10.42
N GLU A 62 89.03 39.38 9.43
CA GLU A 62 88.70 38.40 8.37
C GLU A 62 88.43 37.01 8.96
N SER A 63 89.20 36.57 9.94
CA SER A 63 88.98 35.29 10.63
C SER A 63 87.60 35.24 11.32
N SER A 64 87.20 36.33 11.97
CA SER A 64 85.86 36.46 12.56
C SER A 64 84.76 36.37 11.49
N GLN A 65 84.92 37.09 10.37
CA GLN A 65 83.97 37.07 9.27
C GLN A 65 83.85 35.69 8.62
N ILE A 66 84.98 34.96 8.47
CA ILE A 66 85.00 33.59 7.97
C ILE A 66 84.22 32.67 8.90
N SER A 67 84.39 32.81 10.22
CA SER A 67 83.66 32.01 11.20
C SER A 67 82.15 32.27 11.15
N GLU A 68 81.74 33.53 11.05
CA GLU A 68 80.32 33.91 10.88
C GLU A 68 79.72 33.35 9.58
N LEU A 69 80.44 33.47 8.46
CA LEU A 69 80.05 32.91 7.17
C LEU A 69 79.92 31.38 7.23
N LEU A 70 80.86 30.70 7.88
CA LEU A 70 80.82 29.25 8.07
C LEU A 70 79.57 28.83 8.85
N ASN A 71 79.29 29.48 9.98
CA ASN A 71 78.12 29.18 10.79
C ASN A 71 76.80 29.45 10.03
N LYS A 72 76.75 30.55 9.26
CA LYS A 72 75.59 30.86 8.41
C LYS A 72 75.41 29.83 7.29
N SER A 73 76.52 29.37 6.70
CA SER A 73 76.51 28.33 5.66
C SER A 73 75.98 27.01 6.22
N ILE A 74 76.48 26.57 7.39
CA ILE A 74 76.02 25.36 8.08
C ILE A 74 74.51 25.44 8.34
N SER A 75 74.04 26.54 8.96
CA SER A 75 72.61 26.73 9.25
C SER A 75 71.75 26.77 7.98
N THR A 76 72.26 27.35 6.88
CA THR A 76 71.53 27.38 5.60
C THR A 76 71.47 25.98 4.99
N ASN A 77 72.54 25.20 5.07
CA ASN A 77 72.58 23.83 4.57
C ASN A 77 71.61 22.91 5.34
N GLU A 78 71.54 23.03 6.66
CA GLU A 78 70.54 22.32 7.47
C GLU A 78 69.10 22.65 7.05
N LYS A 79 68.81 23.92 6.78
CA LYS A 79 67.49 24.34 6.25
C LYS A 79 67.20 23.76 4.88
N ILE A 80 68.20 23.72 3.99
CA ILE A 80 68.06 23.12 2.65
C ILE A 80 67.73 21.62 2.77
N LEU A 81 68.43 20.90 3.64
CA LEU A 81 68.16 19.48 3.88
C LEU A 81 66.76 19.24 4.42
N ALA A 82 66.31 20.03 5.41
CA ALA A 82 64.96 19.92 5.96
C ALA A 82 63.87 20.21 4.90
N ILE A 83 64.07 21.20 4.03
CA ILE A 83 63.15 21.50 2.93
C ILE A 83 63.11 20.35 1.92
N PHE A 84 64.27 19.77 1.60
CA PHE A 84 64.37 18.65 0.67
C PHE A 84 63.63 17.40 1.21
N GLU A 85 63.84 17.08 2.49
CA GLU A 85 63.18 15.96 3.16
C GLU A 85 61.67 16.14 3.20
N SER A 86 61.19 17.32 3.64
CA SER A 86 59.77 17.66 3.63
C SER A 86 59.17 17.66 2.21
N GLY A 87 59.94 18.07 1.21
CA GLY A 87 59.55 18.01 -0.20
C GLY A 87 59.35 16.58 -0.68
N ASN A 88 60.26 15.67 -0.33
CA ASN A 88 60.15 14.26 -0.67
C ASN A 88 58.98 13.57 0.05
N GLU A 89 58.76 13.85 1.33
CA GLU A 89 57.60 13.31 2.06
C GLU A 89 56.28 13.75 1.41
N LYS A 90 56.17 15.03 1.04
CA LYS A 90 54.99 15.53 0.32
C LYS A 90 54.83 14.87 -1.04
N LEU A 91 55.92 14.67 -1.79
CA LEU A 91 55.89 13.99 -3.08
C LEU A 91 55.38 12.55 -2.94
N GLU A 92 55.83 11.83 -1.91
CA GLU A 92 55.39 10.47 -1.65
C GLU A 92 53.91 10.42 -1.26
N SER A 93 53.46 11.31 -0.36
CA SER A 93 52.04 11.40 0.00
C SER A 93 51.13 11.75 -1.19
N LEU A 94 51.65 12.54 -2.15
CA LEU A 94 50.96 12.88 -3.39
C LEU A 94 50.82 11.65 -4.29
N LYS A 95 51.87 10.83 -4.43
CA LYS A 95 51.81 9.58 -5.20
C LYS A 95 50.80 8.61 -4.59
N GLU A 96 50.85 8.40 -3.28
CA GLU A 96 49.88 7.53 -2.58
C GLU A 96 48.44 8.01 -2.82
N SER A 97 48.20 9.32 -2.71
CA SER A 97 46.89 9.92 -3.00
C SER A 97 46.45 9.75 -4.45
N PHE A 98 47.40 9.82 -5.40
CA PHE A 98 47.15 9.58 -6.82
C PHE A 98 46.77 8.12 -7.08
N ASP A 99 47.49 7.16 -6.51
CA ASP A 99 47.20 5.73 -6.63
C ASP A 99 45.84 5.39 -6.01
N GLU A 100 45.51 5.96 -4.84
CA GLU A 100 44.20 5.78 -4.22
C GLU A 100 43.07 6.35 -5.09
N ASN A 101 43.27 7.54 -5.67
CA ASN A 101 42.29 8.15 -6.57
C ASN A 101 42.12 7.37 -7.88
N GLU A 102 43.21 6.86 -8.47
CA GLU A 102 43.16 6.00 -9.65
C GLU A 102 42.31 4.76 -9.35
N ASN A 103 42.52 4.11 -8.20
CA ASN A 103 41.73 2.97 -7.77
C ASN A 103 40.23 3.33 -7.62
N LYS A 104 39.91 4.45 -6.96
CA LYS A 104 38.52 4.94 -6.82
C LYS A 104 37.87 5.24 -8.17
N ILE A 105 38.62 5.77 -9.13
CA ILE A 105 38.15 6.03 -10.50
C ILE A 105 37.85 4.71 -11.22
N GLN A 106 38.71 3.70 -11.09
CA GLN A 106 38.47 2.38 -11.70
C GLN A 106 37.25 1.68 -11.10
N GLU A 107 37.08 1.75 -9.79
CA GLU A 107 35.88 1.23 -9.12
C GLU A 107 34.61 1.96 -9.57
N SER A 108 34.66 3.28 -9.65
CA SER A 108 33.53 4.09 -10.15
C SER A 108 33.18 3.73 -11.60
N LYS A 109 34.17 3.51 -12.47
CA LYS A 109 33.94 3.04 -13.85
C LYS A 109 33.22 1.70 -13.88
N LYS A 110 33.62 0.76 -13.02
CA LYS A 110 32.98 -0.56 -12.91
C LYS A 110 31.52 -0.43 -12.49
N ILE A 111 31.24 0.36 -11.44
CA ILE A 111 29.87 0.62 -10.96
C ILE A 111 29.01 1.25 -12.06
N ILE A 112 29.55 2.25 -12.77
CA ILE A 112 28.84 2.89 -13.89
C ILE A 112 28.52 1.87 -15.00
N SER A 113 29.46 1.00 -15.34
CA SER A 113 29.24 -0.04 -16.35
C SER A 113 28.16 -1.05 -15.92
N GLU A 114 28.15 -1.44 -14.65
CA GLU A 114 27.10 -2.32 -14.09
C GLU A 114 25.74 -1.63 -14.11
N LEU A 115 25.68 -0.34 -13.74
CA LEU A 115 24.44 0.45 -13.76
C LEU A 115 23.87 0.59 -15.18
N ILE A 116 24.72 0.84 -16.18
CA ILE A 116 24.31 0.89 -17.59
C ILE A 116 23.65 -0.44 -17.99
N SER A 117 24.27 -1.57 -17.67
CA SER A 117 23.73 -2.91 -17.94
C SER A 117 22.36 -3.12 -17.30
N VAL A 118 22.20 -2.70 -16.03
CA VAL A 118 20.92 -2.81 -15.32
C VAL A 118 19.83 -1.96 -15.98
N VAL A 119 20.16 -0.72 -16.36
CA VAL A 119 19.22 0.18 -17.04
C VAL A 119 18.80 -0.36 -18.40
N GLU A 120 19.73 -0.89 -19.20
CA GLU A 120 19.42 -1.52 -20.49
C GLU A 120 18.47 -2.71 -20.32
N ASN A 121 18.68 -3.53 -19.29
CA ASN A 121 17.80 -4.65 -18.99
C ASN A 121 16.39 -4.17 -18.57
N TYR A 122 16.29 -3.12 -17.75
CA TYR A 122 15.00 -2.53 -17.39
C TYR A 122 14.26 -1.96 -18.60
N ILE A 123 14.95 -1.26 -19.51
CA ILE A 123 14.36 -0.75 -20.76
C ILE A 123 13.79 -1.91 -21.59
N LYS A 124 14.54 -3.02 -21.70
CA LYS A 124 14.11 -4.20 -22.44
C LYS A 124 12.87 -4.86 -21.82
N GLU A 125 12.85 -5.03 -20.50
CA GLU A 125 11.70 -5.60 -19.78
C GLU A 125 10.47 -4.68 -19.84
N PHE A 126 10.67 -3.37 -19.75
CA PHE A 126 9.61 -2.39 -19.91
C PHE A 126 9.00 -2.45 -21.32
N GLY A 127 9.84 -2.52 -22.36
CA GLY A 127 9.38 -2.70 -23.74
C GLY A 127 8.54 -3.96 -23.93
N LYS A 128 8.95 -5.10 -23.35
CA LYS A 128 8.14 -6.33 -23.38
C LYS A 128 6.78 -6.17 -22.72
N LYS A 129 6.74 -5.53 -21.53
CA LYS A 129 5.49 -5.27 -20.80
C LYS A 129 4.57 -4.33 -21.57
N GLN A 130 5.12 -3.31 -22.22
CA GLN A 130 4.36 -2.42 -23.08
C GLN A 130 3.71 -3.18 -24.24
N THR A 131 4.46 -4.03 -24.94
CA THR A 131 3.90 -4.87 -26.02
C THR A 131 2.81 -5.81 -25.51
N GLN A 132 2.98 -6.43 -24.33
CA GLN A 132 1.94 -7.27 -23.72
C GLN A 132 0.68 -6.47 -23.40
N PHE A 133 0.84 -5.27 -22.84
CA PHE A 133 -0.27 -4.39 -22.49
C PHE A 133 -1.05 -3.92 -23.72
N GLU A 134 -0.36 -3.53 -24.79
CA GLU A 134 -0.97 -3.23 -26.09
C GLU A 134 -1.73 -4.45 -26.65
N GLY A 135 -1.19 -5.66 -26.49
CA GLY A 135 -1.88 -6.90 -26.82
C GLY A 135 -3.19 -7.09 -26.05
N TYR A 136 -3.19 -6.87 -24.74
CA TYR A 136 -4.41 -6.96 -23.93
C TYR A 136 -5.45 -5.89 -24.28
N ILE A 137 -5.02 -4.66 -24.57
CA ILE A 137 -5.93 -3.61 -25.03
C ILE A 137 -6.62 -4.04 -26.32
N ASN A 138 -5.86 -4.50 -27.31
CA ASN A 138 -6.41 -4.95 -28.59
C ASN A 138 -7.38 -6.14 -28.41
N GLU A 139 -7.09 -7.07 -27.51
CA GLU A 139 -7.99 -8.19 -27.21
C GLU A 139 -9.30 -7.72 -26.55
N VAL A 140 -9.21 -6.80 -25.60
CA VAL A 140 -10.39 -6.24 -24.90
C VAL A 140 -11.24 -5.41 -25.85
N GLU A 141 -10.64 -4.53 -26.64
CA GLU A 141 -11.34 -3.74 -27.65
C GLU A 141 -12.03 -4.64 -28.69
N GLY A 142 -11.37 -5.72 -29.13
CA GLY A 142 -11.94 -6.70 -30.04
C GLY A 142 -13.16 -7.43 -29.47
N LYS A 143 -13.23 -7.63 -28.14
CA LYS A 143 -14.34 -8.31 -27.46
C LYS A 143 -15.48 -7.39 -27.05
N LYS A 144 -15.25 -6.07 -26.93
CA LYS A 144 -16.26 -5.10 -26.49
C LYS A 144 -17.53 -5.17 -27.33
N GLY A 145 -17.41 -5.13 -28.65
CA GLY A 145 -18.57 -5.22 -29.55
C GLY A 145 -19.37 -6.52 -29.40
N PHE A 146 -18.68 -7.64 -29.18
CA PHE A 146 -19.33 -8.94 -28.92
C PHE A 146 -20.13 -8.93 -27.61
N PHE A 147 -19.59 -8.34 -26.55
CA PHE A 147 -20.30 -8.24 -25.27
C PHE A 147 -21.51 -7.29 -25.37
N ASP A 148 -21.37 -6.16 -26.05
CA ASP A 148 -22.48 -5.22 -26.27
C ASP A 148 -23.63 -5.88 -27.05
N GLU A 149 -23.31 -6.64 -28.10
CA GLU A 149 -24.30 -7.39 -28.89
C GLU A 149 -24.98 -8.48 -28.06
N ARG A 150 -24.20 -9.25 -27.28
CA ARG A 150 -24.74 -10.32 -26.43
C ARG A 150 -25.61 -9.80 -25.31
N ASN A 151 -25.23 -8.69 -24.68
CA ASN A 151 -26.02 -8.09 -23.61
C ASN A 151 -27.37 -7.61 -24.15
N LYS A 152 -27.38 -6.94 -25.30
CA LYS A 152 -28.62 -6.54 -25.98
C LYS A 152 -29.50 -7.74 -26.33
N TYR A 153 -28.91 -8.79 -26.90
CA TYR A 153 -29.64 -10.03 -27.24
C TYR A 153 -30.25 -10.71 -26.01
N LEU A 154 -29.52 -10.78 -24.90
CA LEU A 154 -30.01 -11.36 -23.65
C LEU A 154 -31.16 -10.54 -23.06
N THR A 155 -31.05 -9.21 -23.02
CA THR A 155 -32.15 -8.36 -22.57
C THR A 155 -33.40 -8.53 -23.45
N ASP A 156 -33.23 -8.59 -24.78
CA ASP A 156 -34.34 -8.80 -25.70
C ASP A 156 -35.02 -10.17 -25.50
N LEU A 157 -34.24 -11.24 -25.26
CA LEU A 157 -34.77 -12.56 -24.94
C LEU A 157 -35.49 -12.59 -23.59
N ILE A 158 -34.89 -12.05 -22.54
CA ILE A 158 -35.47 -12.02 -21.19
C ILE A 158 -36.78 -11.22 -21.21
N GLY A 159 -36.78 -10.03 -21.83
CA GLY A 159 -37.97 -9.20 -21.95
C GLY A 159 -39.10 -9.87 -22.74
N ARG A 160 -38.76 -10.60 -23.81
CA ARG A 160 -39.74 -11.29 -24.65
C ARG A 160 -40.29 -12.56 -24.02
N GLU A 161 -39.43 -13.41 -23.46
CA GLU A 161 -39.79 -14.72 -22.95
C GLU A 161 -40.45 -14.65 -21.58
N VAL A 162 -39.92 -13.83 -20.66
CA VAL A 162 -40.43 -13.77 -19.28
C VAL A 162 -41.81 -13.11 -19.25
N GLY A 163 -42.02 -12.00 -19.97
CA GLY A 163 -43.31 -11.31 -19.99
C GLY A 163 -44.44 -12.12 -20.64
N ALA A 164 -44.16 -12.79 -21.77
CA ALA A 164 -45.17 -13.55 -22.50
C ALA A 164 -45.47 -14.91 -21.85
N SER A 165 -44.42 -15.65 -21.47
CA SER A 165 -44.56 -16.99 -20.86
C SER A 165 -45.26 -16.94 -19.50
N LEU A 166 -44.98 -15.93 -18.67
CA LEU A 166 -45.64 -15.75 -17.38
C LEU A 166 -47.13 -15.47 -17.53
N PHE A 167 -47.50 -14.56 -18.43
CA PHE A 167 -48.90 -14.25 -18.70
C PHE A 167 -49.66 -15.49 -19.16
N GLU A 168 -49.10 -16.25 -20.11
CA GLU A 168 -49.70 -17.46 -20.65
C GLU A 168 -49.87 -18.54 -19.58
N THR A 169 -48.83 -18.79 -18.77
CA THR A 169 -48.87 -19.77 -17.68
C THR A 169 -49.95 -19.44 -16.65
N PHE A 170 -50.04 -18.18 -16.20
CA PHE A 170 -51.07 -17.79 -15.23
C PHE A 170 -52.48 -17.81 -15.84
N GLN A 171 -52.63 -17.45 -17.11
CA GLN A 171 -53.92 -17.55 -17.80
C GLN A 171 -54.36 -19.01 -18.00
N GLN A 172 -53.42 -19.90 -18.31
CA GLN A 172 -53.69 -21.33 -18.41
C GLN A 172 -54.17 -21.88 -17.07
N ARG A 173 -53.46 -21.60 -15.96
CA ARG A 173 -53.89 -22.03 -14.62
C ARG A 173 -55.26 -21.49 -14.22
N LYS A 174 -55.55 -20.21 -14.53
CA LYS A 174 -56.89 -19.62 -14.35
C LYS A 174 -57.96 -20.36 -15.16
N LYS A 175 -57.64 -20.80 -16.38
CA LYS A 175 -58.55 -21.56 -17.26
C LYS A 175 -58.78 -22.97 -16.74
N GLU A 176 -57.74 -23.64 -16.24
CA GLU A 176 -57.81 -24.96 -15.60
C GLU A 176 -58.69 -24.96 -14.33
N LEU A 177 -58.65 -23.88 -13.54
CA LEU A 177 -59.49 -23.73 -12.34
C LEU A 177 -60.95 -23.35 -12.64
N LYS A 178 -61.26 -22.85 -13.84
CA LYS A 178 -62.62 -22.45 -14.23
C LYS A 178 -63.66 -23.59 -14.11
N PRO A 179 -63.45 -24.80 -14.64
CA PRO A 179 -64.40 -25.91 -14.50
C PRO A 179 -64.61 -26.34 -13.04
N SER A 180 -63.54 -26.42 -12.24
CA SER A 180 -63.62 -26.73 -10.80
C SER A 180 -64.50 -25.70 -10.07
N VAL A 181 -64.24 -24.40 -10.25
CA VAL A 181 -65.05 -23.34 -9.63
C VAL A 181 -66.51 -23.39 -10.11
N GLN A 182 -66.76 -23.72 -11.38
CA GLN A 182 -68.12 -23.86 -11.90
C GLN A 182 -68.84 -25.07 -11.29
N PHE A 183 -68.16 -26.20 -11.13
CA PHE A 183 -68.71 -27.37 -10.45
C PHE A 183 -69.14 -27.01 -9.02
N TRP A 184 -68.24 -26.41 -8.22
CA TRP A 184 -68.55 -26.03 -6.85
C TRP A 184 -69.62 -24.93 -6.75
N LYS A 185 -69.69 -24.00 -7.72
CA LYS A 185 -70.75 -22.98 -7.80
C LYS A 185 -72.14 -23.60 -7.87
N PHE A 186 -72.29 -24.70 -8.62
CA PHE A 186 -73.56 -25.43 -8.72
C PHE A 186 -73.73 -26.47 -7.61
N ALA A 187 -72.65 -27.04 -7.07
CA ALA A 187 -72.70 -27.98 -5.96
C ALA A 187 -73.21 -27.34 -4.66
N VAL A 188 -72.85 -26.10 -4.36
CA VAL A 188 -73.32 -25.40 -3.14
C VAL A 188 -74.85 -25.33 -3.03
N PRO A 189 -75.62 -24.80 -4.01
CA PRO A 189 -77.08 -24.76 -3.91
C PRO A 189 -77.73 -26.15 -3.93
N VAL A 190 -77.18 -27.10 -4.70
CA VAL A 190 -77.66 -28.49 -4.72
C VAL A 190 -77.48 -29.15 -3.35
N MET A 191 -76.30 -29.03 -2.75
CA MET A 191 -76.01 -29.55 -1.41
C MET A 191 -76.87 -28.86 -0.35
N THR A 192 -77.13 -27.56 -0.48
CA THR A 192 -78.03 -26.83 0.42
C THR A 192 -79.44 -27.44 0.38
N LEU A 193 -79.96 -27.72 -0.81
CA LEU A 193 -81.27 -28.35 -0.99
C LEU A 193 -81.30 -29.78 -0.41
N ILE A 194 -80.24 -30.57 -0.65
CA ILE A 194 -80.08 -31.92 -0.08
C ILE A 194 -80.04 -31.87 1.45
N THR A 195 -79.31 -30.90 2.05
CA THR A 195 -79.27 -30.72 3.50
C THR A 195 -80.65 -30.38 4.05
N ILE A 196 -81.41 -29.50 3.42
CA ILE A 196 -82.78 -29.14 3.84
C ILE A 196 -83.71 -30.37 3.77
N ILE A 197 -83.71 -31.08 2.64
CA ILE A 197 -84.55 -32.28 2.44
C ILE A 197 -84.12 -33.40 3.41
N GLY A 198 -82.81 -33.59 3.61
CA GLY A 198 -82.27 -34.61 4.50
C GLY A 198 -82.61 -34.34 5.97
N ILE A 199 -82.54 -33.08 6.41
CA ILE A 199 -83.00 -32.70 7.75
C ILE A 199 -84.49 -32.98 7.88
N TYR A 200 -85.32 -32.55 6.90
CA TYR A 200 -86.75 -32.83 6.92
C TYR A 200 -87.03 -34.34 7.05
N ALA A 201 -86.37 -35.18 6.24
CA ALA A 201 -86.57 -36.62 6.23
C ALA A 201 -86.10 -37.33 7.53
N ILE A 202 -85.02 -36.83 8.17
CA ILE A 202 -84.54 -37.35 9.47
C ILE A 202 -85.54 -37.03 10.59
N PHE A 203 -86.23 -35.90 10.52
CA PHE A 203 -87.18 -35.48 11.54
C PHE A 203 -88.60 -36.02 11.33
N SER A 204 -88.98 -36.36 10.10
CA SER A 204 -90.32 -36.83 9.72
C SER A 204 -90.46 -38.36 9.60
N ASP A 205 -89.45 -39.14 10.03
CA ASP A 205 -89.40 -40.63 9.97
C ASP A 205 -89.61 -41.25 8.58
N ILE A 206 -89.49 -40.47 7.49
CA ILE A 206 -89.78 -40.92 6.11
C ILE A 206 -88.78 -41.97 5.60
N PHE A 207 -87.52 -41.94 6.07
CA PHE A 207 -86.47 -42.79 5.51
C PHE A 207 -86.23 -44.12 6.23
N GLY A 208 -86.98 -44.46 7.28
CA GLY A 208 -87.03 -45.81 7.88
C GLY A 208 -85.69 -46.44 8.30
N LEU A 209 -84.59 -45.69 8.32
CA LEU A 209 -83.23 -46.25 8.40
C LEU A 209 -82.78 -46.62 9.83
N LEU A 210 -83.70 -46.59 10.79
CA LEU A 210 -83.67 -47.26 12.10
C LEU A 210 -84.98 -46.93 12.83
N PRO A 211 -85.95 -47.86 12.96
CA PRO A 211 -87.10 -47.64 13.82
C PRO A 211 -86.60 -47.58 15.26
N VAL A 212 -86.87 -46.47 15.98
CA VAL A 212 -86.74 -46.45 17.44
C VAL A 212 -87.98 -47.14 18.01
N ASN A 213 -88.11 -48.43 17.71
CA ASN A 213 -89.11 -49.30 18.33
C ASN A 213 -88.46 -49.91 19.56
N GLY A 214 -88.71 -49.28 20.72
CA GLY A 214 -88.33 -49.79 22.02
C GLY A 214 -88.20 -48.67 23.05
N ASP A 215 -89.27 -48.44 23.83
CA ASP A 215 -89.38 -47.67 25.08
C ASP A 215 -88.62 -46.33 25.26
N ALA A 216 -88.09 -45.74 24.18
CA ALA A 216 -87.45 -44.44 24.16
C ALA A 216 -88.37 -43.32 23.65
N ALA A 217 -89.68 -43.60 23.54
CA ALA A 217 -90.70 -42.60 23.22
C ALA A 217 -91.13 -41.75 24.44
N ALA A 218 -90.61 -42.05 25.64
CA ALA A 218 -90.99 -41.35 26.88
C ALA A 218 -90.16 -40.10 27.20
N ASP A 219 -89.02 -39.86 26.53
CA ASP A 219 -88.14 -38.71 26.79
C ASP A 219 -87.83 -37.93 25.49
N GLY A 220 -88.72 -37.00 25.13
CA GLY A 220 -88.67 -36.26 23.86
C GLY A 220 -87.36 -35.47 23.63
N TRP A 221 -86.65 -35.10 24.70
CA TRP A 221 -85.36 -34.44 24.62
C TRP A 221 -84.26 -35.35 24.06
N ARG A 222 -84.26 -36.64 24.42
CA ARG A 222 -83.25 -37.61 23.94
C ARG A 222 -83.43 -37.91 22.45
N VAL A 223 -84.68 -38.05 21.99
CA VAL A 223 -84.99 -38.29 20.57
C VAL A 223 -84.58 -37.08 19.72
N PHE A 224 -84.83 -35.86 20.21
CA PHE A 224 -84.38 -34.63 19.55
C PHE A 224 -82.86 -34.56 19.45
N ALA A 225 -82.13 -34.80 20.55
CA ALA A 225 -80.67 -34.77 20.56
C ALA A 225 -80.04 -35.78 19.59
N LEU A 226 -80.57 -37.02 19.54
CA LEU A 226 -80.11 -38.05 18.60
C LEU A 226 -80.40 -37.68 17.13
N ARG A 227 -81.54 -37.05 16.83
CA ARG A 227 -81.88 -36.57 15.47
C ARG A 227 -80.99 -35.40 15.04
N SER A 228 -80.70 -34.46 15.93
CA SER A 228 -79.75 -33.36 15.67
C SER A 228 -78.35 -33.90 15.39
N LEU A 229 -77.91 -34.90 16.15
CA LEU A 229 -76.61 -35.54 15.96
C LEU A 229 -76.48 -36.22 14.58
N LYS A 230 -77.55 -36.89 14.14
CA LYS A 230 -77.62 -37.52 12.82
C LYS A 230 -77.63 -36.51 11.67
N SER A 231 -78.07 -35.28 11.91
CA SER A 231 -78.03 -34.20 10.90
C SER A 231 -76.65 -33.53 10.77
N LEU A 232 -75.75 -33.73 11.74
CA LEU A 232 -74.44 -33.10 11.80
C LEU A 232 -73.55 -33.42 10.58
N PRO A 233 -73.47 -34.66 10.07
CA PRO A 233 -72.75 -34.97 8.83
C PRO A 233 -73.22 -34.16 7.61
N LEU A 234 -74.53 -33.85 7.50
CA LEU A 234 -75.06 -33.04 6.39
C LEU A 234 -74.60 -31.58 6.48
N PHE A 235 -74.51 -31.03 7.70
CA PHE A 235 -73.96 -29.70 7.92
C PHE A 235 -72.46 -29.64 7.66
N VAL A 236 -71.70 -30.66 8.06
CA VAL A 236 -70.26 -30.77 7.76
C VAL A 236 -70.03 -30.84 6.24
N MET A 237 -70.83 -31.62 5.51
CA MET A 237 -70.73 -31.74 4.06
C MET A 237 -71.09 -30.43 3.34
N LEU A 238 -72.12 -29.72 3.82
CA LEU A 238 -72.47 -28.39 3.31
C LEU A 238 -71.36 -27.37 3.57
N TYR A 239 -70.84 -27.33 4.80
CA TYR A 239 -69.72 -26.46 5.17
C TYR A 239 -68.48 -26.74 4.31
N PHE A 240 -68.13 -28.00 4.12
CA PHE A 240 -67.02 -28.41 3.25
C PHE A 240 -67.21 -27.93 1.81
N THR A 241 -68.42 -28.07 1.26
CA THR A 241 -68.75 -27.65 -0.11
C THR A 241 -68.64 -26.13 -0.28
N ILE A 242 -69.10 -25.35 0.71
CA ILE A 242 -68.99 -23.88 0.73
C ILE A 242 -67.51 -23.46 0.85
N HIS A 243 -66.76 -24.11 1.75
CA HIS A 243 -65.35 -23.82 1.97
C HIS A 243 -64.52 -24.12 0.71
N GLN A 244 -64.77 -25.26 0.06
CA GLN A 244 -64.07 -25.65 -1.16
C GLN A 244 -64.39 -24.68 -2.32
N TYR A 245 -65.64 -24.24 -2.45
CA TYR A 245 -65.99 -23.19 -3.42
C TYR A 245 -65.21 -21.89 -3.18
N GLY A 246 -65.15 -21.43 -1.92
CA GLY A 246 -64.41 -20.22 -1.54
C GLY A 246 -62.92 -20.32 -1.87
N LYS A 247 -62.29 -21.45 -1.55
CA LYS A 247 -60.88 -21.74 -1.84
C LYS A 247 -60.58 -21.71 -3.34
N GLU A 248 -61.35 -22.45 -4.14
CA GLU A 248 -61.17 -22.52 -5.60
C GLU A 248 -61.40 -21.16 -6.27
N ARG A 249 -62.39 -20.39 -5.78
CA ARG A 249 -62.67 -19.05 -6.28
C ARG A 249 -61.53 -18.08 -5.99
N HIS A 250 -60.99 -18.13 -4.78
CA HIS A 250 -59.86 -17.29 -4.37
C HIS A 250 -58.63 -17.53 -5.25
N PHE A 251 -58.28 -18.80 -5.51
CA PHE A 251 -57.17 -19.12 -6.40
C PHE A 251 -57.39 -18.56 -7.81
N LYS A 252 -58.60 -18.71 -8.36
CA LYS A 252 -58.91 -18.16 -9.68
C LYS A 252 -58.73 -16.63 -9.74
N GLU A 253 -59.09 -15.91 -8.69
CA GLU A 253 -58.93 -14.45 -8.61
C GLU A 253 -57.46 -14.06 -8.47
N GLU A 254 -56.69 -14.79 -7.67
CA GLU A 254 -55.26 -14.53 -7.50
C GLU A 254 -54.48 -14.78 -8.79
N TYR A 255 -54.75 -15.88 -9.51
CA TYR A 255 -54.13 -16.13 -10.82
C TYR A 255 -54.55 -15.10 -11.87
N ALA A 256 -55.80 -14.60 -11.80
CA ALA A 256 -56.24 -13.51 -12.66
C ALA A 256 -55.50 -12.19 -12.37
N PHE A 257 -55.27 -11.88 -11.09
CA PHE A 257 -54.49 -10.73 -10.67
C PHE A 257 -53.02 -10.85 -11.10
N LYS A 258 -52.39 -12.01 -10.86
CA LYS A 258 -51.00 -12.29 -11.29
C LYS A 258 -50.83 -12.19 -12.80
N SER A 259 -51.78 -12.68 -13.58
CA SER A 259 -51.80 -12.52 -15.03
C SER A 259 -51.90 -11.04 -15.44
N ALA A 260 -52.79 -10.26 -14.84
CA ALA A 260 -52.92 -8.84 -15.15
C ALA A 260 -51.65 -8.06 -14.78
N VAL A 261 -51.05 -8.34 -13.61
CA VAL A 261 -49.79 -7.73 -13.18
C VAL A 261 -48.65 -8.07 -14.14
N ALA A 262 -48.51 -9.33 -14.56
CA ALA A 262 -47.49 -9.74 -15.52
C ALA A 262 -47.59 -8.98 -16.85
N LEU A 263 -48.82 -8.74 -17.34
CA LEU A 263 -49.06 -7.95 -18.55
C LEU A 263 -48.65 -6.47 -18.37
N THR A 264 -48.95 -5.88 -17.21
CA THR A 264 -48.57 -4.50 -16.92
C THR A 264 -47.08 -4.31 -16.73
N ILE A 265 -46.37 -5.27 -16.11
CA ILE A 265 -44.91 -5.22 -15.93
C ILE A 265 -44.21 -5.09 -17.28
N LYS A 266 -44.64 -5.88 -18.28
CA LYS A 266 -44.12 -5.77 -19.65
C LYS A 266 -44.36 -4.38 -20.22
N ALA A 267 -45.61 -3.88 -20.17
CA ALA A 267 -45.96 -2.58 -20.71
C ALA A 267 -45.19 -1.41 -20.03
N TYR A 268 -45.01 -1.46 -18.71
CA TYR A 268 -44.21 -0.46 -17.99
C TYR A 268 -42.71 -0.58 -18.30
N SER A 269 -42.19 -1.80 -18.47
CA SER A 269 -40.78 -2.00 -18.84
C SER A 269 -40.45 -1.43 -20.21
N ASP A 270 -41.41 -1.41 -21.14
CA ASP A 270 -41.23 -0.82 -22.46
C ASP A 270 -41.21 0.71 -22.46
N LEU A 271 -41.65 1.36 -21.37
CA LEU A 271 -41.61 2.82 -21.20
C LEU A 271 -40.32 3.33 -20.53
N VAL A 272 -39.49 2.45 -19.98
CA VAL A 272 -38.24 2.84 -19.30
C VAL A 272 -37.13 3.04 -20.32
N ALA A 273 -36.61 4.26 -20.43
CA ALA A 273 -35.61 4.63 -21.45
C ALA A 273 -34.20 4.07 -21.20
N SER A 274 -33.84 3.75 -19.95
CA SER A 274 -32.52 3.20 -19.60
C SER A 274 -32.58 1.69 -19.41
N GLN A 275 -31.76 0.96 -20.16
CA GLN A 275 -31.74 -0.51 -20.18
C GLN A 275 -31.44 -1.12 -18.80
N ASP A 276 -30.49 -0.57 -18.04
CA ASP A 276 -30.13 -1.10 -16.72
C ASP A 276 -31.32 -1.04 -15.73
N LYS A 277 -32.08 0.05 -15.74
CA LYS A 277 -33.27 0.20 -14.88
C LYS A 277 -34.44 -0.63 -15.37
N LYS A 278 -34.51 -0.91 -16.68
CA LYS A 278 -35.52 -1.81 -17.26
C LYS A 278 -35.32 -3.23 -16.74
N ASP A 279 -34.08 -3.71 -16.77
CA ASP A 279 -33.74 -5.08 -16.36
C ASP A 279 -33.90 -5.28 -14.85
N GLU A 280 -33.49 -4.30 -14.04
CA GLU A 280 -33.74 -4.29 -12.60
C GLU A 280 -35.24 -4.31 -12.28
N MET A 281 -36.04 -3.49 -12.98
CA MET A 281 -37.49 -3.44 -12.76
C MET A 281 -38.18 -4.74 -13.17
N ILE A 282 -37.81 -5.33 -14.31
CA ILE A 282 -38.35 -6.62 -14.75
C ILE A 282 -38.00 -7.70 -13.72
N MET A 283 -36.74 -7.81 -13.31
CA MET A 283 -36.28 -8.81 -12.35
C MET A 283 -37.01 -8.71 -11.01
N ASN A 284 -37.09 -7.51 -10.43
CA ASN A 284 -37.78 -7.27 -9.16
C ASN A 284 -39.28 -7.57 -9.24
N SER A 285 -39.91 -7.17 -10.35
CA SER A 285 -41.36 -7.37 -10.54
C SER A 285 -41.71 -8.84 -10.78
N VAL A 286 -40.88 -9.56 -11.53
CA VAL A 286 -41.02 -11.01 -11.76
C VAL A 286 -40.83 -11.79 -10.46
N ALA A 287 -39.80 -11.46 -9.67
CA ALA A 287 -39.57 -12.07 -8.36
C ALA A 287 -40.77 -11.88 -7.40
N GLY A 288 -41.46 -10.74 -7.48
CA GLY A 288 -42.68 -10.48 -6.72
C GLY A 288 -43.86 -11.35 -7.14
N VAL A 289 -44.07 -11.56 -8.45
CA VAL A 289 -45.15 -12.38 -9.00
C VAL A 289 -44.98 -13.88 -8.69
N TYR A 290 -43.73 -14.35 -8.58
CA TYR A 290 -43.38 -15.73 -8.24
C TYR A 290 -43.55 -16.11 -6.76
N LYS A 291 -43.77 -15.16 -5.84
CA LYS A 291 -44.03 -15.51 -4.43
C LYS A 291 -45.30 -16.38 -4.31
N SER A 292 -45.13 -17.54 -3.68
CA SER A 292 -46.10 -18.66 -3.65
C SER A 292 -47.48 -18.25 -3.10
N PRO A 293 -48.60 -18.76 -3.65
CA PRO A 293 -49.98 -18.45 -3.20
C PRO A 293 -50.30 -18.78 -1.74
N ILE A 294 -49.44 -19.53 -1.04
CA ILE A 294 -49.80 -20.23 0.19
C ILE A 294 -49.30 -19.51 1.45
N LEU A 295 -48.45 -18.48 1.33
CA LEU A 295 -47.77 -17.88 2.49
C LEU A 295 -48.37 -16.58 3.03
N SER A 296 -49.41 -15.99 2.40
CA SER A 296 -49.93 -14.68 2.80
C SER A 296 -51.23 -14.69 3.62
N ARG A 297 -51.75 -15.85 4.03
CA ARG A 297 -52.82 -15.93 5.06
C ARG A 297 -52.56 -17.01 6.10
N THR A 298 -51.66 -16.74 7.04
CA THR A 298 -51.60 -17.46 8.33
C THR A 298 -52.66 -16.94 9.32
N LYS A 299 -53.72 -16.24 8.88
CA LYS A 299 -54.77 -15.71 9.78
C LYS A 299 -56.18 -15.78 9.20
N GLU A 300 -56.56 -16.91 8.65
CA GLU A 300 -57.99 -17.29 8.65
C GLU A 300 -58.11 -18.53 9.54
N LYS A 301 -58.83 -18.38 10.66
CA LYS A 301 -59.18 -19.49 11.57
C LYS A 301 -60.13 -20.43 10.83
N ILE A 302 -59.56 -21.30 10.01
CA ILE A 302 -60.23 -22.50 9.55
C ILE A 302 -60.27 -23.40 10.78
N LEU A 303 -61.47 -23.72 11.29
CA LEU A 303 -61.62 -24.72 12.37
C LEU A 303 -60.78 -25.94 11.99
N PRO A 304 -59.80 -26.34 12.81
CA PRO A 304 -58.88 -27.38 12.44
C PRO A 304 -59.67 -28.67 12.23
N THR A 305 -59.37 -29.37 11.15
CA THR A 305 -59.94 -30.69 10.83
C THR A 305 -59.78 -31.69 11.98
N LYS A 306 -58.81 -31.45 12.86
CA LYS A 306 -58.60 -32.17 14.11
C LYS A 306 -59.70 -31.90 15.15
N ASP A 307 -60.16 -30.64 15.29
CA ASP A 307 -61.30 -30.31 16.16
C ASP A 307 -62.60 -30.87 15.59
N LEU A 308 -62.80 -30.92 14.28
CA LEU A 308 -63.99 -31.57 13.70
C LEU A 308 -64.00 -33.09 13.91
N ALA A 309 -62.83 -33.73 13.83
CA ALA A 309 -62.69 -35.16 14.10
C ALA A 309 -62.86 -35.48 15.60
N ASP A 310 -62.34 -34.63 16.49
CA ASP A 310 -62.52 -34.77 17.95
C ASP A 310 -63.94 -34.41 18.38
N LEU A 311 -64.61 -33.45 17.72
CA LEU A 311 -66.03 -33.16 17.88
C LEU A 311 -66.90 -34.32 17.39
N LEU A 312 -66.58 -34.94 16.24
CA LEU A 312 -67.25 -36.14 15.75
C LEU A 312 -67.04 -37.33 16.70
N LYS A 313 -65.83 -37.51 17.24
CA LYS A 313 -65.55 -38.56 18.23
C LYS A 313 -66.32 -38.33 19.53
N THR A 314 -66.26 -37.14 20.11
CA THR A 314 -67.01 -36.82 21.34
C THR A 314 -68.52 -36.93 21.14
N VAL A 315 -69.04 -36.53 19.99
CA VAL A 315 -70.44 -36.75 19.58
C VAL A 315 -70.78 -38.24 19.52
N THR A 316 -69.93 -39.05 18.89
CA THR A 316 -70.14 -40.50 18.72
C THR A 316 -70.02 -41.23 20.07
N ASP A 317 -69.07 -40.82 20.91
CA ASP A 317 -68.84 -41.35 22.25
C ASP A 317 -69.99 -40.97 23.20
N THR A 318 -70.51 -39.73 23.10
CA THR A 318 -71.69 -39.30 23.88
C THR A 318 -72.95 -40.07 23.44
N ALA A 319 -73.13 -40.34 22.15
CA ALA A 319 -74.22 -41.18 21.66
C ALA A 319 -74.09 -42.63 22.14
N SER A 320 -72.86 -43.18 22.13
CA SER A 320 -72.55 -44.52 22.62
C SER A 320 -72.81 -44.64 24.13
N ASP A 321 -72.44 -43.64 24.92
CA ASP A 321 -72.66 -43.61 26.37
C ASP A 321 -74.14 -43.44 26.72
N VAL A 322 -74.89 -42.63 25.97
CA VAL A 322 -76.35 -42.52 26.13
C VAL A 322 -77.03 -43.85 25.77
N VAL A 323 -76.56 -44.57 24.75
CA VAL A 323 -77.09 -45.89 24.39
C VAL A 323 -76.76 -46.95 25.46
N LYS A 324 -75.58 -46.90 26.07
CA LYS A 324 -75.20 -47.82 27.15
C LYS A 324 -75.98 -47.57 28.45
N LYS A 325 -76.30 -46.31 28.76
CA LYS A 325 -77.09 -45.93 29.95
C LYS A 325 -78.59 -46.25 29.85
N VAL A 326 -79.06 -46.64 28.67
CA VAL A 326 -80.46 -47.06 28.42
C VAL A 326 -80.62 -48.59 28.50
N LYS A 327 -79.51 -49.35 28.61
CA LYS A 327 -79.52 -50.82 28.72
C LYS A 327 -79.27 -51.35 30.15
N SER A 328 -79.17 -50.46 31.14
CA SER A 328 -79.14 -50.73 32.58
C SER A 328 -80.28 -50.00 33.27
#